data_AF-Q3TM85-F1
#
_entry.id   AF-Q3TM85-F1
#
_cell.length_a   1.000
_cell.length_b   1.000
_cell.length_c   1.000
_cell.angle_alpha   90.00
_cell.angle_beta   90.00
_cell.angle_gamma   90.00
#
_symmetry.space_group_name_H-M   'P 1'
#
loop_
_entity.id
_entity.type
_entity.pdbx_description
1 polymer ?
#
loop_
_entity_poly.entity_id
_entity_poly.type
_entity_poly.pdbx_seq_one_letter_code
_entity_poly.pdbx_strand_id
1 'polypeptide(L)'
;MEPLAPMRLYTLSKRHFVLVFVVFFICFGLTVFVGIEGPRVIETLHANYSLNSSKKLKTVIPSNPLSTYNQQLWLTCVVELEPSEETSIQTSFTMTVKVDGVSQDGTTTYIHNKVHNRTRTLTCAGKCAEIIVAHLGYLNYTQYRVTVGFEHLNQPIKDMNFTWKTYNPAFSRLEIWFRFVFVVLTFIVI
;
A
#
# COMPACT_ATOMS: atom_id res chain seq x y z
N MET A 1 -5.43 56.79 2.47
CA MET A 1 -5.03 55.64 3.28
C MET A 1 -6.27 54.77 3.41
N GLU A 2 -6.37 53.72 2.61
CA GLU A 2 -7.56 52.86 2.59
C GLU A 2 -7.70 52.13 3.93
N PRO A 3 -8.90 52.05 4.53
CA PRO A 3 -9.07 51.36 5.79
C PRO A 3 -8.88 49.85 5.55
N LEU A 4 -7.84 49.28 6.17
CA LEU A 4 -7.72 47.82 6.26
C LEU A 4 -8.99 47.28 6.92
N ALA A 5 -9.74 46.43 6.20
CA ALA A 5 -10.92 45.79 6.74
C ALA A 5 -10.54 45.08 8.05
N PRO A 6 -11.19 45.42 9.19
CA PRO A 6 -10.83 44.81 10.46
C PRO A 6 -11.07 43.30 10.38
N MET A 7 -10.03 42.49 10.65
CA MET A 7 -10.22 41.04 10.70
C MET A 7 -11.29 40.72 11.74
N ARG A 8 -12.25 39.85 11.36
CA ARG A 8 -13.39 39.46 12.20
C ARG A 8 -12.99 38.91 13.56
N LEU A 9 -11.75 38.43 13.69
CA LEU A 9 -11.15 37.99 14.95
C LEU A 9 -11.10 39.10 16.02
N TYR A 10 -10.82 40.35 15.63
CA TYR A 10 -10.71 41.49 16.55
C TYR A 10 -12.07 42.03 17.02
N THR A 11 -13.15 41.67 16.32
CA THR A 11 -14.53 42.08 16.65
C THR A 11 -15.30 41.02 17.45
N LEU A 12 -14.71 39.84 17.70
CA LEU A 12 -15.37 38.76 18.44
C LEU A 12 -15.41 39.06 19.94
N SER A 13 -16.58 38.88 20.56
CA SER A 13 -16.68 38.95 22.02
C SER A 13 -15.96 37.77 22.67
N LYS A 14 -15.51 37.93 23.92
CA LYS A 14 -14.83 36.87 24.70
C LYS A 14 -15.60 35.54 24.69
N ARG A 15 -16.94 35.58 24.71
CA ARG A 15 -17.80 34.38 24.66
C ARG A 15 -17.72 33.66 23.31
N HIS A 16 -17.70 34.38 22.19
CA HIS A 16 -17.58 33.77 20.87
C HIS A 16 -16.18 33.19 20.65
N PHE A 17 -15.14 33.87 21.14
CA PHE A 17 -13.78 33.35 21.08
C PHE A 17 -13.64 32.00 21.80
N VAL A 18 -14.15 31.90 23.03
CA VAL A 18 -14.12 30.63 23.79
C VAL A 18 -14.93 29.54 23.07
N LEU A 19 -16.09 29.88 22.51
CA LEU A 19 -16.95 28.92 21.80
C LEU A 19 -16.23 28.30 20.59
N VAL A 20 -15.47 29.10 19.82
CA VAL A 20 -14.69 28.59 18.68
C VAL A 20 -13.67 27.54 19.12
N PHE A 21 -12.94 27.78 20.22
CA PHE A 21 -11.99 26.80 20.74
C PHE A 21 -12.66 25.53 21.24
N VAL A 22 -13.80 25.64 21.92
CA VAL A 22 -14.57 24.47 22.39
C VAL A 22 -15.01 23.62 21.20
N VAL A 23 -15.60 24.24 20.17
CA VAL A 23 -16.00 23.54 18.94
C VAL A 23 -14.79 22.90 18.26
N PHE A 24 -13.66 23.60 18.18
CA PHE A 24 -12.42 23.06 17.62
C PHE A 24 -11.96 21.80 18.35
N PHE A 25 -11.90 21.83 19.69
CA PHE A 25 -11.47 20.65 20.47
C PHE A 25 -12.45 19.49 20.36
N ILE A 26 -13.77 19.75 20.26
CA ILE A 26 -14.77 18.71 20.01
C ILE A 26 -14.53 18.07 18.63
N CYS A 27 -14.40 18.88 17.57
CA CYS A 27 -14.12 18.37 16.22
C CYS A 27 -12.80 17.61 16.17
N PHE A 28 -11.74 18.14 16.79
CA PHE A 28 -10.44 17.48 16.87
C PHE A 28 -10.54 16.13 17.60
N GLY A 29 -11.21 16.10 18.76
CA GLY A 29 -11.44 14.87 19.51
C GLY A 29 -12.17 13.81 18.68
N LEU A 30 -13.21 14.21 17.95
CA LEU A 30 -13.93 13.31 17.03
C LEU A 30 -13.01 12.76 15.93
N THR A 31 -12.15 13.60 15.33
CA THR A 31 -11.21 13.14 14.30
C THR A 31 -10.18 12.14 14.83
N VAL A 32 -9.66 12.37 16.04
CA VAL A 32 -8.72 11.46 16.70
C VAL A 32 -9.39 10.12 17.00
N PHE A 33 -10.62 10.14 17.53
CA PHE A 33 -11.37 8.93 17.83
C PHE A 33 -11.64 8.08 16.57
N VAL A 34 -12.06 8.71 15.48
CA VAL A 34 -12.25 8.04 14.18
C VAL A 34 -10.94 7.47 13.63
N GLY A 35 -9.80 8.13 13.89
CA GLY A 35 -8.49 7.62 13.49
C GLY A 35 -8.05 6.36 14.25
N ILE A 36 -8.45 6.22 15.53
CA ILE A 36 -8.10 5.08 16.38
C ILE A 36 -9.00 3.87 16.09
N GLU A 37 -10.31 4.08 16.05
CA GLU A 37 -11.31 3.01 15.82
C GLU A 37 -11.59 2.75 14.33
N GLY A 38 -10.96 3.53 13.45
CA GLY A 38 -11.16 3.46 12.01
C GLY A 38 -10.62 2.17 11.37
N PRO A 39 -11.04 1.87 10.13
CA PRO A 39 -10.45 0.79 9.36
C PRO A 39 -8.96 1.03 9.15
N ARG A 40 -8.16 -0.05 9.18
CA ARG A 40 -6.72 0.01 8.93
C ARG A 40 -6.43 0.59 7.56
N VAL A 41 -5.41 1.44 7.45
CA VAL A 41 -5.01 2.10 6.21
C VAL A 41 -4.58 1.07 5.14
N ILE A 42 -3.75 0.11 5.55
CA ILE A 42 -3.20 -0.92 4.67
C ILE A 42 -3.82 -2.26 5.04
N GLU A 43 -4.32 -2.95 4.03
CA GLU A 43 -4.74 -4.34 4.10
C GLU A 43 -3.61 -5.24 3.57
N THR A 44 -3.30 -6.29 4.32
CA THR A 44 -2.23 -7.25 4.00
C THR A 44 -2.83 -8.63 3.85
N LEU A 45 -2.64 -9.24 2.67
CA LEU A 45 -3.21 -10.54 2.32
C LEU A 45 -2.10 -11.47 1.87
N HIS A 46 -2.09 -12.70 2.41
CA HIS A 46 -1.14 -13.71 1.96
C HIS A 46 -1.44 -14.10 0.52
N ALA A 47 -0.39 -14.24 -0.29
CA ALA A 47 -0.54 -14.63 -1.67
C ALA A 47 -0.69 -16.15 -1.77
N ASN A 48 -1.73 -16.61 -2.46
CA ASN A 48 -1.88 -18.02 -2.79
C ASN A 48 -1.07 -18.29 -4.07
N TYR A 49 0.01 -19.07 -3.95
CA TYR A 49 0.83 -19.45 -5.08
C TYR A 49 1.20 -20.94 -5.00
N SER A 50 1.39 -21.56 -6.16
CA SER A 50 1.87 -22.94 -6.26
C SER A 50 3.33 -22.91 -6.72
N LEU A 51 4.21 -23.47 -5.92
CA LEU A 51 5.63 -23.62 -6.28
C LEU A 51 5.77 -24.86 -7.17
N ASN A 52 6.05 -24.67 -8.47
CA ASN A 52 6.23 -25.79 -9.37
C ASN A 52 7.66 -26.34 -9.23
N SER A 53 7.80 -27.47 -8.56
CA SER A 53 9.04 -28.06 -8.01
C SER A 53 10.10 -28.50 -9.03
N SER A 54 9.87 -28.32 -10.34
CA SER A 54 10.74 -28.87 -11.39
C SER A 54 11.58 -27.82 -12.14
N LYS A 55 11.25 -26.53 -12.08
CA LYS A 55 12.08 -25.50 -12.74
C LYS A 55 12.26 -24.32 -11.81
N LYS A 56 13.53 -24.10 -11.44
CA LYS A 56 14.00 -22.88 -10.80
C LYS A 56 13.19 -21.68 -11.31
N LEU A 57 12.43 -21.14 -10.37
CA LEU A 57 12.31 -19.71 -10.14
C LEU A 57 11.23 -18.90 -10.83
N LYS A 58 10.38 -19.41 -11.73
CA LYS A 58 9.25 -18.63 -12.29
C LYS A 58 7.90 -19.01 -11.69
N THR A 59 7.38 -18.20 -10.75
CA THR A 59 6.06 -18.39 -10.13
C THR A 59 5.09 -17.31 -10.58
N VAL A 60 3.84 -17.70 -10.84
CA VAL A 60 2.76 -16.76 -11.15
C VAL A 60 1.91 -16.58 -9.91
N ILE A 61 1.80 -15.33 -9.46
CA ILE A 61 1.13 -14.97 -8.23
C ILE A 61 -0.07 -14.09 -8.59
N PRO A 62 -1.30 -14.60 -8.47
CA PRO A 62 -2.50 -13.79 -8.68
C PRO A 62 -2.74 -12.88 -7.48
N SER A 63 -3.21 -11.67 -7.74
CA SER A 63 -3.77 -10.79 -6.73
C SER A 63 -5.20 -11.22 -6.38
N ASN A 64 -5.67 -10.75 -5.23
CA ASN A 64 -7.09 -10.80 -4.92
C ASN A 64 -7.86 -9.81 -5.82
N PRO A 65 -9.19 -9.92 -5.91
CA PRO A 65 -10.01 -8.94 -6.60
C PRO A 65 -9.81 -7.54 -6.01
N LEU A 66 -9.59 -6.57 -6.89
CA LEU A 66 -9.33 -5.18 -6.55
C LEU A 66 -10.43 -4.28 -7.10
N SER A 67 -10.59 -3.14 -6.44
CA SER A 67 -11.48 -2.05 -6.82
C SER A 67 -10.68 -0.75 -6.97
N THR A 68 -11.32 0.29 -7.48
CA THR A 68 -10.73 1.64 -7.54
C THR A 68 -10.39 2.20 -6.15
N TYR A 69 -11.05 1.72 -5.09
CA TYR A 69 -10.77 2.13 -3.71
C TYR A 69 -9.49 1.53 -3.12
N ASN A 70 -8.90 0.53 -3.77
CA ASN A 70 -7.63 -0.07 -3.36
C ASN A 70 -6.43 0.84 -3.64
N GLN A 71 -6.59 1.84 -4.52
CA GLN A 71 -5.63 2.89 -4.91
C GLN A 71 -4.28 2.38 -5.47
N GLN A 72 -3.50 1.66 -4.66
CA GLN A 72 -2.17 1.16 -4.94
C GLN A 72 -2.05 -0.32 -4.55
N LEU A 73 -1.16 -1.05 -5.22
CA LEU A 73 -0.89 -2.46 -4.96
C LEU A 73 0.61 -2.71 -4.83
N TRP A 74 1.00 -3.39 -3.77
CA TRP A 74 2.37 -3.86 -3.55
C TRP A 74 2.39 -5.38 -3.44
N LEU A 75 3.37 -5.99 -4.10
CA LEU A 75 3.77 -7.36 -3.84
C LEU A 75 5.09 -7.34 -3.09
N THR A 76 5.11 -7.94 -1.92
CA THR A 76 6.30 -8.10 -1.08
C THR A 76 6.64 -9.58 -0.90
N CYS A 77 7.92 -9.85 -0.67
CA CYS A 77 8.44 -11.20 -0.46
C CYS A 77 9.39 -11.20 0.74
N VAL A 78 9.21 -12.17 1.63
CA VAL A 78 10.12 -12.49 2.72
C VAL A 78 10.66 -13.89 2.47
N VAL A 79 11.96 -14.01 2.32
CA VAL A 79 12.64 -15.30 2.13
C VAL A 79 13.04 -15.85 3.50
N GLU A 80 12.77 -17.13 3.74
CA GLU A 80 13.27 -17.87 4.89
C GLU A 80 14.36 -18.83 4.41
N LEU A 81 15.57 -18.67 4.95
CA LEU A 81 16.70 -19.54 4.63
C LEU A 81 16.67 -20.79 5.52
N GLU A 82 17.29 -21.86 5.05
CA GLU A 82 17.61 -22.97 5.94
C GLU A 82 18.58 -22.53 7.05
N PRO A 83 18.51 -23.11 8.26
CA PRO A 83 19.40 -22.74 9.35
C PRO A 83 20.86 -23.02 8.96
N SER A 84 21.69 -21.98 8.93
CA SER A 84 23.14 -22.05 8.73
C SER A 84 23.88 -21.59 9.98
N GLU A 85 25.14 -22.01 10.15
CA GLU A 85 25.98 -21.54 11.26
C GLU A 85 26.33 -20.05 11.18
N GLU A 86 26.22 -19.45 10.00
CA GLU A 86 26.44 -18.02 9.80
C GLU A 86 25.29 -17.18 10.39
N THR A 87 25.64 -16.21 11.25
CA THR A 87 24.71 -15.34 11.96
C THR A 87 24.04 -14.30 11.06
N SER A 88 24.68 -13.90 9.96
CA SER A 88 24.07 -13.00 8.97
C SER A 88 24.61 -13.24 7.56
N ILE A 89 23.70 -13.41 6.61
CA ILE A 89 24.02 -13.66 5.20
C ILE A 89 23.57 -12.46 4.37
N GLN A 90 24.47 -11.93 3.54
CA GLN A 90 24.15 -10.91 2.54
C GLN A 90 24.51 -11.40 1.14
N THR A 91 23.53 -11.46 0.24
CA THR A 91 23.76 -11.93 -1.14
C THR A 91 22.94 -11.16 -2.14
N SER A 92 23.50 -11.00 -3.34
CA SER A 92 22.82 -10.34 -4.45
C SER A 92 22.32 -11.37 -5.44
N PHE A 93 21.08 -11.22 -5.89
CA PHE A 93 20.50 -12.04 -6.94
C PHE A 93 19.76 -11.17 -7.95
N THR A 94 19.55 -11.69 -9.16
CA THR A 94 18.77 -10.98 -10.18
C THR A 94 17.33 -11.45 -10.11
N MET A 95 16.40 -10.50 -10.00
CA MET A 95 14.97 -10.76 -9.97
C MET A 95 14.34 -10.26 -11.26
N THR A 96 13.59 -11.14 -11.93
CA THR A 96 12.80 -10.79 -13.12
C THR A 96 11.33 -10.70 -12.71
N VAL A 97 10.68 -9.60 -13.05
CA VAL A 97 9.29 -9.34 -12.67
C VAL A 97 8.51 -8.94 -13.90
N LYS A 98 7.40 -9.65 -14.14
CA LYS A 98 6.42 -9.32 -15.17
C LYS A 98 5.05 -9.15 -14.53
N VAL A 99 4.33 -8.10 -14.89
CA VAL A 99 3.02 -7.76 -14.33
C VAL A 99 1.98 -7.74 -15.44
N ASP A 100 0.97 -8.59 -15.30
CA ASP A 100 -0.15 -8.73 -16.24
C ASP A 100 -1.46 -8.33 -15.55
N GLY A 101 -2.36 -7.69 -16.30
CA GLY A 101 -3.66 -7.20 -15.82
C GLY A 101 -4.78 -8.06 -16.37
N VAL A 102 -5.75 -8.40 -15.55
CA VAL A 102 -6.91 -9.20 -15.99
C VAL A 102 -8.10 -8.26 -16.12
N SER A 103 -8.68 -8.22 -17.33
CA SER A 103 -9.90 -7.45 -17.60
C SER A 103 -11.11 -8.09 -16.92
N GLN A 104 -12.22 -7.36 -16.84
CA GLN A 104 -13.49 -7.84 -16.27
C GLN A 104 -14.01 -9.10 -16.96
N ASP A 105 -13.72 -9.27 -18.26
CA ASP A 105 -14.09 -10.45 -19.06
C ASP A 105 -13.20 -11.68 -18.78
N GLY A 106 -12.27 -11.60 -17.81
CA GLY A 106 -11.31 -12.66 -17.50
C GLY A 106 -10.16 -12.79 -18.50
N THR A 107 -10.15 -11.99 -19.56
CA THR A 107 -9.07 -11.94 -20.54
C THR A 107 -7.82 -11.30 -19.94
N THR A 108 -6.67 -11.96 -20.11
CA THR A 108 -5.38 -11.41 -19.67
C THR A 108 -4.91 -10.37 -20.67
N THR A 109 -4.65 -9.17 -20.16
CA THR A 109 -4.17 -8.00 -20.90
C THR A 109 -2.80 -7.61 -20.37
N TYR A 110 -1.86 -7.40 -21.29
CA TYR A 110 -0.48 -7.12 -20.95
C TYR A 110 -0.34 -5.62 -20.62
N ILE A 111 -0.25 -5.28 -19.34
CA ILE A 111 -0.12 -3.89 -18.86
C ILE A 111 1.21 -3.29 -19.33
N HIS A 112 2.26 -4.10 -19.28
CA HIS A 112 3.57 -3.78 -19.82
C HIS A 112 4.20 -5.06 -20.35
N ASN A 113 4.39 -5.13 -21.66
CA ASN A 113 5.09 -6.27 -22.31
C ASN A 113 6.60 -6.31 -21.98
N LYS A 114 7.05 -5.56 -20.97
CA LYS A 114 8.44 -5.40 -20.57
C LYS A 114 8.67 -6.15 -19.27
N VAL A 115 9.50 -7.18 -19.33
CA VAL A 115 10.03 -7.84 -18.14
C VAL A 115 11.03 -6.89 -17.48
N HIS A 116 10.87 -6.67 -16.18
CA HIS A 116 11.78 -5.84 -15.41
C HIS A 116 12.80 -6.73 -14.70
N ASN A 117 14.06 -6.61 -15.09
CA ASN A 117 15.17 -7.26 -14.42
C ASN A 117 15.78 -6.27 -13.42
N ARG A 118 15.80 -6.62 -12.15
CA ARG A 118 16.42 -5.81 -11.10
C ARG A 118 17.27 -6.69 -10.20
N THR A 119 18.50 -6.26 -9.96
CA THR A 119 19.36 -6.86 -8.95
C THR A 119 18.85 -6.45 -7.57
N ARG A 120 18.71 -7.42 -6.68
CA ARG A 120 18.27 -7.22 -5.29
C ARG A 120 19.28 -7.82 -4.34
N THR A 121 19.51 -7.13 -3.23
CA THR A 121 20.35 -7.60 -2.13
C THR A 121 19.46 -8.20 -1.05
N LEU A 122 19.64 -9.48 -0.78
CA LEU A 122 19.05 -10.22 0.33
C LEU A 122 19.94 -10.01 1.56
N THR A 123 19.38 -9.54 2.67
CA THR A 123 20.06 -9.44 3.98
C THR A 123 19.28 -10.27 4.99
N CYS A 124 19.90 -11.28 5.58
CA CYS A 124 19.24 -12.24 6.45
C CYS A 124 19.95 -12.40 7.78
N ALA A 125 19.18 -12.50 8.86
CA ALA A 125 19.62 -12.90 10.19
C ALA A 125 18.55 -13.84 10.76
N GLY A 126 18.57 -15.10 10.33
CA GLY A 126 17.47 -16.07 10.52
C GLY A 126 16.29 -15.86 9.57
N LYS A 127 15.63 -14.70 9.61
CA LYS A 127 14.64 -14.26 8.61
C LYS A 127 15.22 -13.13 7.76
N CYS A 128 14.96 -13.15 6.46
CA CYS A 128 15.46 -12.11 5.56
C CYS A 128 14.60 -10.84 5.62
N ALA A 129 15.22 -9.70 5.31
CA ALA A 129 14.51 -8.44 5.16
C ALA A 129 13.46 -8.53 4.04
N GLU A 130 12.34 -7.84 4.23
CA GLU A 130 11.25 -7.80 3.25
C GLU A 130 11.68 -7.08 1.97
N ILE A 131 11.42 -7.72 0.82
CA ILE A 131 11.74 -7.18 -0.50
C ILE A 131 10.45 -6.78 -1.20
N ILE A 132 10.41 -5.54 -1.72
CA ILE A 132 9.33 -5.09 -2.60
C ILE A 132 9.60 -5.64 -4.01
N VAL A 133 8.74 -6.57 -4.44
CA VAL A 133 8.79 -7.24 -5.73
C VAL A 133 8.21 -6.36 -6.83
N ALA A 134 6.97 -5.91 -6.62
CA ALA A 134 6.24 -5.07 -7.54
C ALA A 134 5.48 -3.98 -6.78
N HIS A 135 5.36 -2.82 -7.41
CA HIS A 135 4.57 -1.70 -6.91
C HIS A 135 3.82 -1.07 -8.06
N LEU A 136 2.50 -1.00 -7.94
CA LEU A 136 1.61 -0.34 -8.87
C LEU A 136 0.98 0.85 -8.16
N GLY A 137 1.30 2.06 -8.61
CA GLY A 137 0.77 3.31 -8.04
C GLY A 137 -0.66 3.62 -8.48
N TYR A 138 -1.20 2.92 -9.47
CA TYR A 138 -2.58 3.05 -9.92
C TYR A 138 -3.11 1.73 -10.46
N LEU A 139 -4.41 1.49 -10.27
CA LEU A 139 -5.06 0.23 -10.60
C LEU A 139 -6.13 0.43 -11.70
N ASN A 140 -5.83 -0.07 -12.89
CA ASN A 140 -6.74 -0.07 -14.05
C ASN A 140 -7.57 -1.35 -14.20
N TYR A 141 -7.15 -2.44 -13.56
CA TYR A 141 -7.71 -3.77 -13.71
C TYR A 141 -8.27 -4.28 -12.39
N THR A 142 -9.24 -5.20 -12.47
CA THR A 142 -9.87 -5.82 -11.30
C THR A 142 -9.01 -6.91 -10.68
N GLN A 143 -8.03 -7.45 -11.41
CA GLN A 143 -7.07 -8.40 -10.88
C GLN A 143 -5.73 -8.28 -11.62
N TYR A 144 -4.65 -8.64 -10.93
CA TYR A 144 -3.29 -8.65 -11.49
C TYR A 144 -2.66 -10.02 -11.30
N ARG A 145 -1.76 -10.38 -12.21
CA ARG A 145 -0.91 -11.57 -12.10
C ARG A 145 0.53 -11.12 -12.20
N VAL A 146 1.32 -11.41 -11.18
CA VAL A 146 2.76 -11.10 -11.19
C VAL A 146 3.55 -12.37 -11.36
N THR A 147 4.29 -12.45 -12.45
CA THR A 147 5.25 -13.52 -12.68
C THR A 147 6.60 -13.09 -12.12
N VAL A 148 7.09 -13.83 -11.14
CA VAL A 148 8.37 -13.59 -10.49
C VAL A 148 9.33 -14.68 -10.92
N GLY A 149 10.42 -14.27 -11.56
CA GLY A 149 11.62 -15.04 -11.80
C GLY A 149 12.70 -14.65 -10.79
N PHE A 150 13.43 -15.60 -10.21
CA PHE A 150 14.75 -15.30 -9.67
C PHE A 150 15.82 -15.93 -10.57
N GLU A 151 17.04 -15.41 -10.53
CA GLU A 151 18.19 -15.90 -11.27
C GLU A 151 19.42 -15.79 -10.37
N HIS A 152 20.30 -16.79 -10.43
CA HIS A 152 21.54 -16.86 -9.65
C HIS A 152 21.36 -16.87 -8.12
N LEU A 153 20.20 -17.32 -7.63
CA LEU A 153 19.98 -17.53 -6.20
C LEU A 153 20.49 -18.92 -5.81
N ASN A 154 21.68 -18.96 -5.19
CA ASN A 154 22.43 -20.20 -4.90
C ASN A 154 22.27 -20.71 -3.47
N GLN A 155 21.45 -20.07 -2.63
CA GLN A 155 21.25 -20.45 -1.23
C GLN A 155 20.14 -21.50 -1.07
N PRO A 156 20.25 -22.36 -0.05
CA PRO A 156 19.15 -23.24 0.34
C PRO A 156 18.02 -22.40 0.96
N ILE A 157 16.91 -22.31 0.23
CA ILE A 157 15.72 -21.56 0.65
C ILE A 157 14.73 -22.57 1.22
N LYS A 158 14.31 -22.33 2.45
CA LYS A 158 13.29 -23.13 3.11
C LYS A 158 11.91 -22.77 2.61
N ASP A 159 11.60 -21.46 2.56
CA ASP A 159 10.30 -20.97 2.13
C ASP A 159 10.37 -19.52 1.59
N MET A 160 9.38 -19.14 0.78
CA MET A 160 9.20 -17.79 0.25
C MET A 160 7.80 -17.27 0.56
N ASN A 161 7.69 -16.34 1.50
CA ASN A 161 6.39 -15.78 1.86
C ASN A 161 6.08 -14.53 1.05
N PHE A 162 5.15 -14.67 0.11
CA PHE A 162 4.63 -13.54 -0.67
C PHE A 162 3.38 -12.95 -0.03
N THR A 163 3.34 -11.63 0.04
CA THR A 163 2.24 -10.87 0.62
C THR A 163 1.82 -9.75 -0.32
N TRP A 164 0.51 -9.65 -0.52
CA TRP A 164 -0.12 -8.52 -1.18
C TRP A 164 -0.43 -7.47 -0.14
N LYS A 165 -0.05 -6.23 -0.41
CA LYS A 165 -0.46 -5.06 0.37
C LYS A 165 -1.26 -4.13 -0.54
N THR A 166 -2.30 -3.52 0.00
CA THR A 166 -3.16 -2.55 -0.71
C THR A 166 -3.74 -1.56 0.28
N TYR A 167 -4.20 -0.39 -0.18
CA TYR A 167 -5.07 0.41 0.68
C TYR A 167 -6.39 -0.33 0.93
N ASN A 168 -6.87 -0.26 2.16
CA ASN A 168 -8.13 -0.85 2.55
C ASN A 168 -9.30 -0.06 1.92
N PRO A 169 -10.19 -0.70 1.15
CA PRO A 169 -11.34 -0.04 0.54
C PRO A 169 -12.28 0.66 1.54
N ALA A 170 -12.40 0.15 2.76
CA ALA A 170 -13.18 0.79 3.81
C ALA A 170 -12.55 2.11 4.28
N PHE A 171 -11.21 2.13 4.41
CA PHE A 171 -10.47 3.34 4.75
C PHE A 171 -10.58 4.39 3.66
N SER A 172 -10.34 4.02 2.40
CA SER A 172 -10.44 4.95 1.27
C SER A 172 -11.84 5.56 1.13
N ARG A 173 -12.91 4.78 1.37
CA ARG A 173 -14.28 5.30 1.36
C ARG A 173 -14.53 6.31 2.48
N LEU A 174 -14.07 6.00 3.69
CA LEU A 174 -14.16 6.91 4.83
C LEU A 174 -13.41 8.22 4.57
N GLU A 175 -12.19 8.12 4.03
CA GLU A 175 -11.36 9.27 3.67
C GLU A 175 -12.05 10.17 2.64
N ILE A 176 -12.60 9.60 1.57
CA ILE A 176 -13.33 10.36 0.53
C ILE A 176 -14.53 11.08 1.15
N TRP A 177 -15.32 10.40 1.98
CA TRP A 177 -16.45 11.00 2.68
C TRP A 177 -16.02 12.16 3.58
N PHE A 178 -14.94 11.97 4.35
CA PHE A 178 -14.41 13.01 5.23
C PHE A 178 -13.93 14.23 4.45
N ARG A 179 -13.17 14.02 3.36
CA ARG A 179 -12.74 15.10 2.46
C ARG A 179 -13.92 15.84 1.85
N PHE A 180 -14.95 15.12 1.41
CA PHE A 180 -16.15 15.72 0.83
C PHE A 180 -16.89 16.60 1.84
N VAL A 181 -17.17 16.08 3.04
CA VAL A 181 -17.83 16.84 4.12
C VAL A 181 -17.02 18.08 4.49
N PHE A 182 -15.70 17.94 4.64
CA PHE A 182 -14.83 19.06 4.96
C PHE A 182 -14.90 20.14 3.88
N VAL A 183 -14.80 19.77 2.60
CA VAL A 183 -14.91 20.71 1.49
C VAL A 183 -16.25 21.45 1.51
N VAL A 184 -17.37 20.73 1.66
CA VAL A 184 -18.71 21.35 1.74
C VAL A 184 -18.80 22.34 2.91
N LEU A 185 -18.33 21.97 4.10
CA LEU A 185 -18.32 22.87 5.25
C LEU A 185 -17.45 24.11 5.03
N THR A 186 -16.27 23.96 4.42
CA THR A 186 -15.42 25.10 4.09
C THR A 186 -16.09 26.06 3.10
N PHE A 187 -16.81 25.53 2.09
CA PHE A 187 -17.58 26.36 1.15
C PHE A 187 -18.77 27.08 1.78
N ILE A 188 -19.34 26.56 2.87
CA ILE A 188 -20.43 27.25 3.61
C ILE A 188 -19.87 28.39 4.49
N VAL A 189 -18.65 28.21 5.01
CA VAL A 189 -18.02 29.16 5.93
C VAL A 189 -17.31 30.31 5.19
N ILE A 190 -16.83 30.06 3.96
CA ILE A 190 -16.24 31.06 3.05
C ILE A 190 -17.33 31.87 2.37
#